data_AF-W7TKJ1-F1
#
_entry.id   AF-W7TKJ1-F1
#
_cell.length_a   1.000
_cell.length_b   1.000
_cell.length_c   1.000
_cell.angle_alpha   90.00
_cell.angle_beta   90.00
_cell.angle_gamma   90.00
#
_symmetry.space_group_name_H-M   'P 1'
#
loop_
_entity.id
_entity.type
_entity.pdbx_description
1 polymer ?
#
loop_
_entity_poly.entity_id
_entity_poly.type
_entity_poly.pdbx_seq_one_letter_code
_entity_poly.pdbx_strand_id
1 'polypeptide(L)'
;MRAQENPCRLFLCVPQAPLPAVLVVVKTMPCIFSGVLAAFTRSPPHCRPSPPLPASSFLFPHPSNCHANSFRLEAISFFQKHNVTVHSYGRCLNNQPDIHKDDRLPHVKFSLAFENSEEVDYVTEKYFQALNFGAVPVVIGAPNILDYAPSENSIIHIENLAALPRVAAQMQALMADDHAYDAMLAWKARGPSDQFLALVDVGTVAPECRLCLYLADRVRRGEAFKDRAKAKEDGYRRPCACRPQEEGGEGGSNGVIHHLYVRERFTFEYRSLFLTEPFTVATLHATLLALYGSEHRPVWTRKRPSYRKKSPDGSWDMAYVPIKIHKVYPAGITTKEALYGQIPDAFSVVGNRTMDQALRRWVKQNPCGEIEVTFV
;
A
#
# COMPACT_ATOMS: atom_id res chain seq x y z
N MET A 1 -9.72 38.53 -16.07
CA MET A 1 -10.66 37.44 -15.74
C MET A 1 -9.87 36.14 -15.71
N ARG A 2 -9.70 35.53 -14.53
CA ARG A 2 -8.98 34.26 -14.36
C ARG A 2 -9.89 33.12 -14.84
N ALA A 3 -9.39 32.29 -15.75
CA ALA A 3 -10.02 31.01 -16.08
C ALA A 3 -9.76 30.03 -14.92
N GLN A 4 -10.83 29.54 -14.30
CA GLN A 4 -10.79 28.40 -13.38
C GLN A 4 -10.66 27.12 -14.20
N GLU A 5 -9.52 26.43 -14.06
CA GLU A 5 -9.36 25.06 -14.53
C GLU A 5 -10.03 24.10 -13.53
N ASN A 6 -11.11 23.45 -13.97
CA ASN A 6 -11.72 22.29 -13.32
C ASN A 6 -11.25 21.01 -14.04
N PRO A 7 -10.34 20.19 -13.48
CA PRO A 7 -9.93 18.95 -14.14
C PRO A 7 -10.71 17.76 -13.57
N CYS A 8 -11.97 17.57 -13.98
CA CYS A 8 -12.72 16.32 -13.78
C CYS A 8 -13.98 16.28 -14.67
N ARG A 9 -13.80 16.31 -15.99
CA ARG A 9 -14.82 15.79 -16.93
C ARG A 9 -14.11 15.14 -18.10
N LEU A 10 -13.99 13.82 -18.06
CA LEU A 10 -13.78 13.03 -19.27
C LEU A 10 -14.91 12.02 -19.39
N PHE A 11 -15.58 12.10 -20.54
CA PHE A 11 -16.74 11.30 -20.91
C PHE A 11 -16.46 9.79 -20.80
N LEU A 12 -17.39 9.08 -20.15
CA LEU A 12 -17.42 7.62 -20.07
C LEU A 12 -17.88 7.04 -21.42
N CYS A 13 -16.97 6.47 -22.20
CA CYS A 13 -17.31 5.34 -23.05
C CYS A 13 -16.92 4.07 -22.27
N VAL A 14 -17.93 3.35 -21.78
CA VAL A 14 -17.79 2.06 -21.11
C VAL A 14 -17.80 0.97 -22.20
N PRO A 15 -16.71 0.22 -22.44
CA PRO A 15 -16.80 -1.02 -23.19
C PRO A 15 -17.39 -2.11 -22.29
N GLN A 16 -18.40 -2.82 -22.80
CA GLN A 16 -19.03 -3.99 -22.15
C GLN A 16 -18.12 -5.23 -22.23
N ALA A 17 -16.99 -5.21 -21.52
CA ALA A 17 -16.17 -6.41 -21.30
C ALA A 17 -15.75 -6.49 -19.83
N PRO A 18 -15.66 -7.70 -19.24
CA PRO A 18 -15.21 -7.86 -17.86
C PRO A 18 -13.72 -7.49 -17.78
N LEU A 19 -13.43 -6.29 -17.30
CA LEU A 19 -12.06 -5.89 -16.97
C LEU A 19 -11.65 -6.63 -15.68
N PRO A 20 -10.43 -7.17 -15.59
CA PRO A 20 -9.95 -7.81 -14.36
C PRO A 20 -9.93 -6.78 -13.21
N ALA A 21 -10.32 -7.22 -12.01
CA ALA A 21 -10.46 -6.39 -10.80
C ALA A 21 -9.23 -5.51 -10.50
N VAL A 22 -8.03 -5.98 -10.87
CA VAL A 22 -6.75 -5.26 -10.76
C VAL A 22 -6.77 -3.89 -11.47
N LEU A 23 -7.46 -3.78 -12.61
CA LEU A 23 -7.49 -2.53 -13.39
C LEU A 23 -8.41 -1.47 -12.76
N VAL A 24 -9.44 -1.88 -12.01
CA VAL A 24 -10.38 -0.98 -11.34
C VAL A 24 -9.72 -0.26 -10.16
N VAL A 25 -8.93 -0.99 -9.36
CA VAL A 25 -8.12 -0.42 -8.26
C VAL A 25 -7.17 0.67 -8.79
N VAL A 26 -6.56 0.40 -9.94
CA VAL A 26 -5.54 1.26 -10.54
C VAL A 26 -6.10 2.62 -11.01
N LYS A 27 -7.35 2.68 -11.48
CA LYS A 27 -7.96 3.90 -12.02
C LYS A 27 -8.48 4.87 -10.95
N THR A 28 -8.80 4.38 -9.75
CA THR A 28 -9.34 5.20 -8.63
C THR A 28 -8.26 5.73 -7.68
N MET A 29 -7.04 5.15 -7.71
CA MET A 29 -5.94 5.51 -6.81
C MET A 29 -5.51 7.00 -6.81
N PRO A 30 -5.49 7.76 -7.92
CA PRO A 30 -5.03 9.16 -7.90
C PRO A 30 -5.91 10.07 -7.01
N CYS A 31 -7.23 9.86 -7.01
CA CYS A 31 -8.16 10.60 -6.16
C CYS A 31 -8.16 10.10 -4.70
N ILE A 32 -7.91 8.81 -4.51
CA ILE A 32 -7.73 8.20 -3.18
C ILE A 32 -6.48 8.79 -2.49
N PHE A 33 -5.43 9.10 -3.26
CA PHE A 33 -4.12 9.54 -2.77
C PHE A 33 -4.12 10.82 -1.95
N SER A 34 -4.76 11.87 -2.47
CA SER A 34 -4.85 13.15 -1.74
C SER A 34 -5.68 13.02 -0.47
N GLY A 35 -6.58 12.03 -0.39
CA GLY A 35 -7.43 11.75 0.76
C GLY A 35 -6.74 10.92 1.83
N VAL A 36 -6.06 9.82 1.49
CA VAL A 36 -5.42 8.97 2.51
C VAL A 36 -4.38 9.75 3.34
N LEU A 37 -3.74 10.75 2.74
CA LEU A 37 -2.86 11.66 3.48
C LEU A 37 -3.61 12.53 4.51
N ALA A 38 -4.82 12.99 4.18
CA ALA A 38 -5.69 13.73 5.10
C ALA A 38 -6.30 12.84 6.20
N ALA A 39 -6.37 11.51 5.99
CA ALA A 39 -6.75 10.53 7.01
C ALA A 39 -5.88 10.63 8.27
N PHE A 40 -4.58 10.89 8.07
CA PHE A 40 -3.58 10.93 9.15
C PHE A 40 -3.70 12.15 10.05
N THR A 41 -4.23 13.27 9.53
CA THR A 41 -4.27 14.55 10.26
C THR A 41 -5.65 14.85 10.84
N ARG A 42 -6.69 14.13 10.44
CA ARG A 42 -8.07 14.33 10.89
C ARG A 42 -8.33 13.68 12.25
N SER A 43 -8.75 14.50 13.22
CA SER A 43 -9.20 14.03 14.55
C SER A 43 -10.30 12.98 14.45
N PRO A 44 -10.42 12.04 15.42
CA PRO A 44 -11.53 11.10 15.48
C PRO A 44 -12.89 11.80 15.34
N PRO A 45 -13.90 11.18 14.71
CA PRO A 45 -15.21 11.80 14.47
C PRO A 45 -15.88 12.33 15.74
N HIS A 46 -15.78 11.61 16.86
CA HIS A 46 -16.39 11.98 18.14
C HIS A 46 -15.70 13.18 18.83
N CYS A 47 -14.49 13.59 18.37
CA CYS A 47 -13.78 14.77 18.89
C CYS A 47 -14.08 16.08 18.11
N ARG A 48 -14.99 16.08 17.12
CA ARG A 48 -15.21 17.23 16.21
C ARG A 48 -16.39 18.11 16.65
N PRO A 49 -16.26 19.46 16.62
CA PRO A 49 -17.32 20.37 17.07
C PRO A 49 -18.34 20.67 15.95
N SER A 50 -19.40 19.85 15.80
CA SER A 50 -20.71 20.15 15.13
C SER A 50 -21.55 18.86 14.95
N PRO A 51 -22.90 18.96 14.91
CA PRO A 51 -23.79 17.99 15.55
C PRO A 51 -23.69 16.66 14.83
N PRO A 52 -23.48 15.53 15.53
CA PRO A 52 -23.32 14.30 14.82
C PRO A 52 -24.73 13.83 14.41
N LEU A 53 -24.81 13.16 13.25
CA LEU A 53 -25.77 12.06 13.13
C LEU A 53 -25.64 11.24 14.43
N PRO A 54 -26.72 10.68 15.01
CA PRO A 54 -26.65 9.95 16.28
C PRO A 54 -25.38 9.09 16.32
N ALA A 55 -24.59 9.15 17.40
CA ALA A 55 -23.30 8.44 17.50
C ALA A 55 -23.42 6.94 17.17
N SER A 56 -24.66 6.43 17.18
CA SER A 56 -25.12 5.10 16.77
C SER A 56 -25.36 4.89 15.26
N SER A 57 -25.02 5.84 14.40
CA SER A 57 -25.36 5.80 12.96
C SER A 57 -24.22 5.30 12.09
N PHE A 58 -24.55 4.37 11.20
CA PHE A 58 -23.64 3.77 10.22
C PHE A 58 -23.90 4.38 8.86
N LEU A 59 -22.86 4.86 8.19
CA LEU A 59 -23.02 5.47 6.88
C LEU A 59 -22.83 4.46 5.76
N PHE A 60 -23.82 4.33 4.88
CA PHE A 60 -23.68 3.62 3.60
C PHE A 60 -23.60 4.64 2.46
N PRO A 61 -22.39 5.08 2.08
CA PRO A 61 -22.23 6.19 1.15
C PRO A 61 -22.60 5.77 -0.28
N HIS A 62 -23.66 6.39 -0.80
CA HIS A 62 -24.05 6.38 -2.21
C HIS A 62 -24.04 5.01 -2.92
N PRO A 63 -24.73 3.97 -2.39
CA PRO A 63 -24.97 2.77 -3.17
C PRO A 63 -25.85 3.09 -4.38
N SER A 64 -25.26 3.09 -5.57
CA SER A 64 -26.00 3.32 -6.82
C SER A 64 -26.45 2.02 -7.48
N ASN A 65 -25.86 0.88 -7.11
CA ASN A 65 -26.03 -0.38 -7.85
C ASN A 65 -27.15 -1.30 -7.34
N CYS A 66 -27.52 -1.42 -6.07
CA CYS A 66 -28.61 -2.28 -5.52
C CYS A 66 -28.61 -3.79 -5.88
N HIS A 67 -28.55 -4.19 -7.14
CA HIS A 67 -28.42 -5.58 -7.60
C HIS A 67 -26.94 -6.02 -7.67
N ALA A 68 -26.29 -6.03 -6.51
CA ALA A 68 -24.91 -6.50 -6.40
C ALA A 68 -24.84 -8.03 -6.30
N ASN A 69 -23.73 -8.61 -6.73
CA ASN A 69 -23.37 -10.00 -6.49
C ASN A 69 -22.64 -10.13 -5.13
N SER A 70 -23.27 -9.63 -4.07
CA SER A 70 -22.77 -9.70 -2.69
C SER A 70 -23.94 -9.65 -1.72
N PHE A 71 -23.75 -10.12 -0.48
CA PHE A 71 -24.80 -10.12 0.56
C PHE A 71 -25.00 -8.75 1.25
N ARG A 72 -24.62 -7.66 0.60
CA ARG A 72 -24.58 -6.32 1.21
C ARG A 72 -25.95 -5.78 1.62
N LEU A 73 -27.02 -6.11 0.90
CA LEU A 73 -28.36 -5.61 1.22
C LEU A 73 -28.98 -6.41 2.36
N GLU A 74 -28.71 -7.72 2.39
CA GLU A 74 -29.04 -8.63 3.47
C GLU A 74 -28.36 -8.19 4.76
N ALA A 75 -27.08 -7.81 4.71
CA ALA A 75 -26.35 -7.26 5.84
C ALA A 75 -27.00 -5.98 6.38
N ILE A 76 -27.40 -5.05 5.49
CA ILE A 76 -28.07 -3.82 5.94
C ILE A 76 -29.44 -4.12 6.54
N SER A 77 -30.23 -5.00 5.91
CA SER A 77 -31.52 -5.44 6.44
C SER A 77 -31.35 -6.07 7.83
N PHE A 78 -30.31 -6.89 8.01
CA PHE A 78 -29.96 -7.47 9.30
C PHE A 78 -29.66 -6.39 10.35
N PHE A 79 -28.77 -5.44 10.04
CA PHE A 79 -28.42 -4.36 10.96
C PHE A 79 -29.64 -3.52 11.37
N GLN A 80 -30.48 -3.15 10.42
CA GLN A 80 -31.71 -2.39 10.68
C GLN A 80 -32.67 -3.14 11.63
N LYS A 81 -32.77 -4.47 11.50
CA LYS A 81 -33.60 -5.32 12.39
C LYS A 81 -33.02 -5.50 13.79
N HIS A 82 -31.71 -5.27 13.98
CA HIS A 82 -31.00 -5.51 15.24
C HIS A 82 -30.55 -4.22 15.93
N ASN A 83 -31.35 -3.14 15.80
CA ASN A 83 -31.11 -1.84 16.44
C ASN A 83 -29.76 -1.18 16.09
N VAL A 84 -29.27 -1.41 14.86
CA VAL A 84 -28.09 -0.74 14.30
C VAL A 84 -28.61 0.26 13.26
N THR A 85 -28.54 1.56 13.57
CA THR A 85 -29.11 2.62 12.72
C THR A 85 -28.26 2.83 11.46
N VAL A 86 -28.74 2.39 10.30
CA VAL A 86 -28.03 2.59 9.02
C VAL A 86 -28.62 3.78 8.26
N HIS A 87 -27.75 4.74 7.92
CA HIS A 87 -28.04 5.91 7.12
C HIS A 87 -27.50 5.70 5.70
N SER A 88 -28.41 5.65 4.71
CA SER A 88 -28.10 5.46 3.29
C SER A 88 -28.51 6.70 2.50
N TYR A 89 -27.53 7.28 1.80
CA TYR A 89 -27.67 8.50 1.00
C TYR A 89 -27.70 8.22 -0.52
N GLY A 90 -27.59 6.94 -0.90
CA GLY A 90 -27.64 6.54 -2.32
C GLY A 90 -29.01 6.07 -2.75
N ARG A 91 -29.07 5.57 -3.99
CA ARG A 91 -30.31 5.02 -4.59
C ARG A 91 -30.85 3.81 -3.85
N CYS A 92 -29.97 3.02 -3.22
CA CYS A 92 -30.40 1.86 -2.45
C CYS A 92 -30.79 2.26 -1.03
N LEU A 93 -31.93 1.76 -0.56
CA LEU A 93 -32.62 2.12 0.70
C LEU A 93 -33.09 3.57 0.76
N ASN A 94 -32.23 4.52 0.38
CA ASN A 94 -32.52 5.95 0.24
C ASN A 94 -33.32 6.52 1.42
N ASN A 95 -32.84 6.28 2.65
CA ASN A 95 -33.53 6.66 3.89
C ASN A 95 -33.01 7.97 4.50
N GLN A 96 -32.14 8.68 3.78
CA GLN A 96 -31.61 10.00 4.11
C GLN A 96 -31.73 10.91 2.89
N PRO A 97 -31.85 12.24 3.08
CA PRO A 97 -31.84 13.18 1.97
C PRO A 97 -30.54 13.09 1.18
N ASP A 98 -30.61 13.35 -0.13
CA ASP A 98 -29.43 13.38 -1.01
C ASP A 98 -28.47 14.48 -0.56
N ILE A 99 -27.34 14.07 0.03
CA ILE A 99 -26.30 14.93 0.59
C ILE A 99 -24.96 14.38 0.13
N HIS A 100 -24.06 15.28 -0.26
CA HIS A 100 -22.70 14.91 -0.63
C HIS A 100 -22.00 14.15 0.50
N LYS A 101 -21.41 13.00 0.16
CA LYS A 101 -20.75 12.10 1.13
C LYS A 101 -19.67 12.79 1.96
N ASP A 102 -18.99 13.77 1.36
CA ASP A 102 -17.88 14.50 1.97
C ASP A 102 -18.34 15.36 3.15
N ASP A 103 -19.64 15.70 3.23
CA ASP A 103 -20.25 16.47 4.31
C ASP A 103 -20.70 15.60 5.50
N ARG A 104 -20.83 14.28 5.31
CA ARG A 104 -21.37 13.36 6.33
C ARG A 104 -20.37 12.34 6.84
N LEU A 105 -19.53 11.79 5.98
CA LEU A 105 -18.44 10.87 6.37
C LEU A 105 -17.53 11.43 7.48
N PRO A 106 -17.24 12.75 7.56
CA PRO A 106 -16.49 13.32 8.67
C PRO A 106 -17.10 13.11 10.07
N HIS A 107 -18.39 12.81 10.19
CA HIS A 107 -19.15 12.87 11.44
C HIS A 107 -19.68 11.50 11.91
N VAL A 108 -19.28 10.41 11.26
CA VAL A 108 -19.74 9.05 11.60
C VAL A 108 -18.61 8.20 12.18
N LYS A 109 -18.93 7.39 13.19
CA LYS A 109 -17.97 6.44 13.79
C LYS A 109 -17.62 5.32 12.79
N PHE A 110 -18.59 4.86 12.02
CA PHE A 110 -18.45 3.72 11.11
C PHE A 110 -18.93 4.06 9.71
N SER A 111 -18.20 3.56 8.71
CA SER A 111 -18.56 3.66 7.30
C SER A 111 -18.65 2.27 6.69
N LEU A 112 -19.83 1.92 6.16
CA LEU A 112 -20.08 0.66 5.48
C LEU A 112 -19.44 0.70 4.09
N ALA A 113 -18.27 0.08 3.95
CA ALA A 113 -17.51 -0.04 2.73
C ALA A 113 -17.84 -1.37 2.02
N PHE A 114 -19.11 -1.52 1.62
CA PHE A 114 -19.59 -2.76 0.98
C PHE A 114 -19.38 -2.71 -0.53
N GLU A 115 -18.65 -3.68 -1.05
CA GLU A 115 -18.42 -3.87 -2.47
C GLU A 115 -19.59 -4.59 -3.15
N ASN A 116 -19.63 -4.44 -4.47
CA ASN A 116 -20.67 -5.06 -5.29
C ASN A 116 -20.43 -6.56 -5.53
N SER A 117 -19.24 -7.07 -5.19
CA SER A 117 -18.86 -8.47 -5.30
C SER A 117 -17.77 -8.80 -4.29
N GLU A 118 -17.66 -10.08 -3.94
CA GLU A 118 -16.68 -10.60 -2.97
C GLU A 118 -15.53 -11.27 -3.73
N GLU A 119 -14.61 -10.45 -4.24
CA GLU A 119 -13.51 -10.90 -5.10
C GLU A 119 -12.16 -10.56 -4.48
N VAL A 120 -11.19 -11.47 -4.60
CA VAL A 120 -9.82 -11.23 -4.14
C VAL A 120 -9.27 -9.96 -4.78
N ASP A 121 -8.67 -9.09 -3.96
CA ASP A 121 -8.14 -7.77 -4.35
C ASP A 121 -9.17 -6.73 -4.83
N TYR A 122 -10.47 -7.02 -4.80
CA TYR A 122 -11.49 -6.04 -5.15
C TYR A 122 -11.75 -5.08 -3.99
N VAL A 123 -10.84 -4.12 -3.83
CA VAL A 123 -10.90 -3.05 -2.82
C VAL A 123 -10.96 -1.70 -3.52
N THR A 124 -12.06 -0.96 -3.36
CA THR A 124 -12.29 0.29 -4.08
C THR A 124 -12.20 1.51 -3.18
N GLU A 125 -12.57 2.68 -3.71
CA GLU A 125 -12.59 3.95 -2.99
C GLU A 125 -13.43 3.93 -1.72
N LYS A 126 -14.44 3.05 -1.61
CA LYS A 126 -15.33 2.98 -0.43
C LYS A 126 -14.54 2.72 0.85
N TYR A 127 -13.61 1.78 0.78
CA TYR A 127 -12.74 1.42 1.88
C TYR A 127 -11.79 2.57 2.25
N PHE A 128 -11.07 3.10 1.26
CA PHE A 128 -10.10 4.17 1.51
C PHE A 128 -10.76 5.50 1.90
N GLN A 129 -12.00 5.77 1.45
CA GLN A 129 -12.78 6.93 1.90
C GLN A 129 -13.11 6.82 3.38
N ALA A 130 -13.52 5.66 3.87
CA ALA A 130 -13.77 5.46 5.30
C ALA A 130 -12.51 5.84 6.13
N LEU A 131 -11.34 5.34 5.73
CA LEU A 131 -10.07 5.71 6.35
C LEU A 131 -9.79 7.21 6.26
N ASN A 132 -9.91 7.81 5.07
CA ASN A 132 -9.72 9.25 4.82
C ASN A 132 -10.57 10.13 5.72
N PHE A 133 -11.86 9.82 5.89
CA PHE A 133 -12.74 10.59 6.74
C PHE A 133 -12.53 10.33 8.24
N GLY A 134 -11.78 9.29 8.55
CA GLY A 134 -11.37 8.93 9.88
C GLY A 134 -12.37 8.03 10.60
N ALA A 135 -13.31 7.42 9.87
CA ALA A 135 -14.24 6.43 10.37
C ALA A 135 -13.62 5.02 10.33
N VAL A 136 -14.14 4.10 11.15
CA VAL A 136 -13.78 2.69 11.07
C VAL A 136 -14.51 2.04 9.89
N PRO A 137 -13.80 1.44 8.90
CA PRO A 137 -14.44 0.74 7.80
C PRO A 137 -15.08 -0.56 8.27
N VAL A 138 -16.35 -0.78 7.91
CA VAL A 138 -17.05 -2.07 8.02
C VAL A 138 -17.16 -2.64 6.61
N VAL A 139 -16.57 -3.80 6.34
CA VAL A 139 -16.29 -4.26 4.99
C VAL A 139 -17.03 -5.56 4.67
N ILE A 140 -17.64 -5.58 3.49
CA ILE A 140 -18.07 -6.78 2.73
C ILE A 140 -17.40 -6.63 1.37
N GLY A 141 -16.61 -7.60 0.92
CA GLY A 141 -15.86 -7.47 -0.31
C GLY A 141 -14.69 -8.44 -0.38
N ALA A 142 -13.48 -7.94 -0.62
CA ALA A 142 -12.30 -8.78 -0.78
C ALA A 142 -12.02 -9.67 0.45
N PRO A 143 -11.94 -11.01 0.29
CA PRO A 143 -11.61 -11.92 1.39
C PRO A 143 -10.26 -11.61 2.05
N ASN A 144 -9.34 -11.01 1.30
CA ASN A 144 -8.01 -10.60 1.75
C ASN A 144 -7.93 -9.11 2.15
N ILE A 145 -9.04 -8.48 2.57
CA ILE A 145 -9.07 -7.06 2.94
C ILE A 145 -8.02 -6.66 3.99
N LEU A 146 -7.59 -7.58 4.86
CA LEU A 146 -6.55 -7.33 5.87
C LEU A 146 -5.20 -6.93 5.25
N ASP A 147 -4.91 -7.36 4.01
CA ASP A 147 -3.72 -6.92 3.26
C ASP A 147 -3.71 -5.40 3.01
N TYR A 148 -4.87 -4.77 3.05
CA TYR A 148 -5.11 -3.34 2.79
C TYR A 148 -5.29 -2.53 4.07
N ALA A 149 -5.19 -3.16 5.25
CA ALA A 149 -5.42 -2.53 6.54
C ALA A 149 -4.19 -1.72 7.02
N PRO A 150 -4.38 -0.48 7.54
CA PRO A 150 -3.29 0.26 8.17
C PRO A 150 -2.77 -0.42 9.44
N SER A 151 -3.61 -1.21 10.12
CA SER A 151 -3.24 -2.13 11.20
C SER A 151 -4.26 -3.27 11.32
N GLU A 152 -3.90 -4.40 11.92
CA GLU A 152 -4.78 -5.57 12.07
C GLU A 152 -6.15 -5.23 12.67
N ASN A 153 -6.19 -4.36 13.69
CA ASN A 153 -7.41 -3.96 14.38
C ASN A 153 -8.02 -2.65 13.86
N SER A 154 -7.84 -2.30 12.58
CA SER A 154 -8.35 -1.01 12.05
C SER A 154 -9.65 -1.11 11.26
N ILE A 155 -10.15 -2.33 11.04
CA ILE A 155 -11.32 -2.61 10.21
C ILE A 155 -12.24 -3.63 10.89
N ILE A 156 -13.49 -3.67 10.47
CA ILE A 156 -14.44 -4.74 10.81
C ILE A 156 -14.81 -5.47 9.52
N HIS A 157 -14.29 -6.68 9.33
CA HIS A 157 -14.60 -7.50 8.16
C HIS A 157 -15.79 -8.41 8.44
N ILE A 158 -16.76 -8.43 7.53
CA ILE A 158 -17.91 -9.34 7.55
C ILE A 158 -17.64 -10.39 6.49
N GLU A 159 -17.18 -11.57 6.91
CA GLU A 159 -16.70 -12.61 6.00
C GLU A 159 -17.87 -13.35 5.32
N ASN A 160 -19.03 -13.39 5.96
CA ASN A 160 -20.24 -14.05 5.47
C ASN A 160 -21.46 -13.64 6.32
N LEU A 161 -22.66 -14.09 5.92
CA LEU A 161 -23.91 -13.85 6.64
C LEU A 161 -23.89 -14.33 8.11
N ALA A 162 -23.18 -15.42 8.42
CA ALA A 162 -23.12 -15.95 9.80
C ALA A 162 -22.30 -15.05 10.73
N ALA A 163 -21.45 -14.18 10.19
CA ALA A 163 -20.69 -13.20 10.97
C ALA A 163 -21.54 -12.00 11.43
N LEU A 164 -22.71 -11.74 10.81
CA LEU A 164 -23.52 -10.55 11.07
C LEU A 164 -23.93 -10.35 12.54
N PRO A 165 -24.38 -11.39 13.30
CA PRO A 165 -24.70 -11.21 14.72
C PRO A 165 -23.49 -10.79 15.55
N ARG A 166 -22.33 -11.43 15.32
CA ARG A 166 -21.06 -11.11 16.00
C ARG A 166 -20.66 -9.66 15.70
N VAL A 167 -20.74 -9.27 14.43
CA VAL A 167 -20.33 -7.93 13.98
C VAL A 167 -21.27 -6.85 14.53
N ALA A 168 -22.58 -7.09 14.55
CA ALA A 168 -23.54 -6.17 15.17
C ALA A 168 -23.25 -5.97 16.66
N ALA A 169 -22.98 -7.06 17.39
CA ALA A 169 -22.61 -6.99 18.81
C ALA A 169 -21.28 -6.24 19.03
N GLN A 170 -20.26 -6.49 18.18
CA GLN A 170 -18.99 -5.78 18.22
C GLN A 170 -19.19 -4.27 17.98
N MET A 171 -20.00 -3.90 16.97
CA MET A 171 -20.32 -2.50 16.67
C MET A 171 -21.04 -1.83 17.84
N GLN A 172 -22.01 -2.50 18.48
CA GLN A 172 -22.69 -2.00 19.68
C GLN A 172 -21.74 -1.80 20.86
N ALA A 173 -20.85 -2.74 21.12
CA ALA A 173 -19.83 -2.61 22.17
C ALA A 173 -18.92 -1.40 21.91
N LEU A 174 -18.43 -1.23 20.67
CA LEU A 174 -17.59 -0.09 20.28
C LEU A 174 -18.36 1.26 20.31
N MET A 175 -19.67 1.25 20.13
CA MET A 175 -20.49 2.46 20.29
C MET A 175 -20.62 2.88 21.75
N ALA A 176 -20.62 1.91 22.68
CA ALA A 176 -20.76 2.12 24.11
C ALA A 176 -19.44 2.46 24.83
N ASP A 177 -18.29 2.13 24.22
CA ASP A 177 -16.96 2.34 24.78
C ASP A 177 -16.06 3.12 23.79
N ASP A 178 -15.88 4.42 24.07
CA ASP A 178 -15.03 5.30 23.26
C ASP A 178 -13.56 4.88 23.29
N HIS A 179 -13.06 4.30 24.38
CA HIS A 179 -11.68 3.82 24.46
C HIS A 179 -11.46 2.59 23.57
N ALA A 180 -12.42 1.65 23.56
CA ALA A 180 -12.40 0.52 22.64
C ALA A 180 -12.50 0.97 21.17
N TYR A 181 -13.33 1.98 20.89
CA TYR A 181 -13.41 2.59 19.56
C TYR A 181 -12.09 3.26 19.15
N ASP A 182 -11.46 4.03 20.04
CA ASP A 182 -10.20 4.70 19.77
C ASP A 182 -9.04 3.74 19.53
N ALA A 183 -9.08 2.56 20.15
CA ALA A 183 -8.14 1.50 19.87
C ALA A 183 -8.16 1.08 18.38
N MET A 184 -9.32 1.13 17.71
CA MET A 184 -9.44 0.87 16.26
C MET A 184 -8.74 1.93 15.40
N LEU A 185 -8.65 3.17 15.90
CA LEU A 185 -8.04 4.31 15.22
C LEU A 185 -6.62 4.61 15.69
N ALA A 186 -6.07 3.82 16.61
CA ALA A 186 -4.77 4.05 17.21
C ALA A 186 -3.59 4.06 16.20
N TRP A 187 -3.77 3.48 15.01
CA TRP A 187 -2.81 3.57 13.91
C TRP A 187 -2.62 5.01 13.39
N LYS A 188 -3.57 5.91 13.60
CA LYS A 188 -3.41 7.33 13.23
C LYS A 188 -2.36 8.03 14.08
N ALA A 189 -2.29 7.70 15.37
CA ALA A 189 -1.30 8.26 16.29
C ALA A 189 0.02 7.49 16.23
N ARG A 190 -0.04 6.15 16.18
CA ARG A 190 1.15 5.28 16.13
C ARG A 190 1.79 5.25 14.74
N GLY A 191 1.10 5.66 13.69
CA GLY A 191 1.49 5.42 12.32
C GLY A 191 0.99 4.05 11.82
N PRO A 192 0.72 3.93 10.52
CA PRO A 192 0.28 2.68 9.90
C PRO A 192 1.45 1.69 9.77
N SER A 193 1.14 0.45 9.39
CA SER A 193 2.15 -0.56 9.06
C SER A 193 2.99 -0.15 7.84
N ASP A 194 4.24 -0.62 7.78
CA ASP A 194 5.10 -0.42 6.60
C ASP A 194 4.46 -0.98 5.32
N GLN A 195 3.72 -2.09 5.43
CA GLN A 195 2.98 -2.69 4.32
C GLN A 195 1.91 -1.74 3.79
N PHE A 196 1.15 -1.10 4.67
CA PHE A 196 0.16 -0.10 4.27
C PHE A 196 0.84 1.13 3.65
N LEU A 197 1.97 1.57 4.21
CA LEU A 197 2.79 2.64 3.62
C LEU A 197 3.22 2.29 2.19
N ALA A 198 3.77 1.09 1.97
CA ALA A 198 4.18 0.64 0.64
C ALA A 198 2.99 0.48 -0.33
N LEU A 199 1.83 0.02 0.16
CA LEU A 199 0.59 -0.06 -0.61
C LEU A 199 0.14 1.32 -1.08
N VAL A 200 0.07 2.29 -0.16
CA VAL A 200 -0.31 3.64 -0.56
C VAL A 200 0.73 4.13 -1.57
N ASP A 201 2.03 3.94 -1.36
CA ASP A 201 3.04 4.48 -2.27
C ASP A 201 2.90 4.04 -3.75
N VAL A 202 2.18 2.96 -4.05
CA VAL A 202 1.76 2.60 -5.42
C VAL A 202 1.05 3.74 -6.16
N GLY A 203 0.20 4.51 -5.49
CA GLY A 203 -0.55 5.60 -6.09
C GLY A 203 0.27 6.87 -6.29
N THR A 204 1.52 6.92 -5.84
CA THR A 204 2.44 8.06 -6.08
C THR A 204 2.87 8.14 -7.54
N VAL A 205 2.80 7.01 -8.24
CA VAL A 205 3.14 6.87 -9.66
C VAL A 205 1.92 6.47 -10.46
N ALA A 206 1.66 7.23 -11.52
CA ALA A 206 0.52 7.02 -12.39
C ALA A 206 0.49 5.57 -12.92
N PRO A 207 -0.70 4.96 -13.06
CA PRO A 207 -0.89 3.65 -13.67
C PRO A 207 -0.09 3.41 -14.96
N GLU A 208 -0.09 4.41 -15.83
CA GLU A 208 0.54 4.39 -17.14
C GLU A 208 2.06 4.28 -17.00
N CYS A 209 2.65 5.06 -16.09
CA CYS A 209 4.07 4.98 -15.78
C CYS A 209 4.47 3.62 -15.20
N ARG A 210 3.63 3.03 -14.32
CA ARG A 210 3.88 1.69 -13.77
C ARG A 210 3.84 0.62 -14.86
N LEU A 211 2.91 0.73 -15.81
CA LEU A 211 2.86 -0.14 -16.98
C LEU A 211 4.09 0.06 -17.87
N CYS A 212 4.50 1.30 -18.14
CA CYS A 212 5.70 1.60 -18.91
C CYS A 212 6.95 0.99 -18.28
N LEU A 213 7.14 1.11 -16.96
CA LEU A 213 8.26 0.48 -16.25
C LEU A 213 8.25 -1.05 -16.42
N TYR A 214 7.09 -1.68 -16.21
CA TYR A 214 6.94 -3.12 -16.37
C TYR A 214 7.27 -3.60 -17.80
N LEU A 215 6.78 -2.88 -18.81
CA LEU A 215 7.07 -3.20 -20.21
C LEU A 215 8.55 -2.97 -20.55
N ALA A 216 9.11 -1.86 -20.09
CA ALA A 216 10.51 -1.53 -20.33
C ALA A 216 11.46 -2.54 -19.69
N ASP A 217 11.12 -3.11 -18.53
CA ASP A 217 11.88 -4.21 -17.93
C ASP A 217 11.87 -5.47 -18.78
N ARG A 218 10.71 -5.82 -19.33
CA ARG A 218 10.58 -6.98 -20.21
C ARG A 218 11.41 -6.81 -21.48
N VAL A 219 11.41 -5.61 -22.05
CA VAL A 219 12.23 -5.28 -23.21
C VAL A 219 13.72 -5.32 -22.85
N ARG A 220 14.15 -4.62 -21.80
CA ARG A 220 15.54 -4.59 -21.33
C ARG A 220 16.09 -5.97 -21.03
N ARG A 221 15.29 -6.87 -20.44
CA ARG A 221 15.72 -8.26 -20.21
C ARG A 221 15.93 -9.03 -21.50
N GLY A 222 15.06 -8.81 -22.50
CA GLY A 222 15.23 -9.38 -23.82
C GLY A 222 16.49 -8.86 -24.53
N GLU A 223 16.76 -7.56 -24.45
CA GLU A 223 17.97 -6.93 -25.02
C GLU A 223 19.23 -7.35 -24.26
N ALA A 224 19.23 -7.27 -22.93
CA ALA A 224 20.35 -7.69 -22.09
C ALA A 224 20.68 -9.17 -22.27
N PHE A 225 19.70 -10.04 -22.55
CA PHE A 225 19.95 -11.43 -22.91
C PHE A 225 20.73 -11.54 -24.23
N LYS A 226 20.34 -10.77 -25.25
CA LYS A 226 21.04 -10.71 -26.55
C LYS A 226 22.45 -10.14 -26.39
N ASP A 227 22.61 -9.05 -25.64
CA ASP A 227 23.90 -8.42 -25.40
C ASP A 227 24.83 -9.35 -24.61
N ARG A 228 24.33 -10.07 -23.60
CA ARG A 228 25.11 -11.08 -22.87
C ARG A 228 25.53 -12.25 -23.76
N ALA A 229 24.66 -12.69 -24.68
CA ALA A 229 25.00 -13.74 -25.64
C ALA A 229 26.09 -13.27 -26.61
N LYS A 230 25.96 -12.03 -27.13
CA LYS A 230 26.94 -11.42 -28.02
C LYS A 230 28.27 -11.13 -27.33
N ALA A 231 28.26 -10.55 -26.12
CA ALA A 231 29.47 -10.28 -25.35
C ALA A 231 30.24 -11.57 -24.99
N LYS A 232 29.53 -12.69 -24.83
CA LYS A 232 30.13 -14.02 -24.68
C LYS A 232 30.82 -14.50 -25.96
N GLU A 233 30.26 -14.20 -27.13
CA GLU A 233 30.86 -14.47 -28.44
C GLU A 233 32.11 -13.58 -28.67
N ASP A 234 32.03 -12.29 -28.32
CA ASP A 234 33.09 -11.29 -28.48
C ASP A 234 34.21 -11.38 -27.43
N GLY A 235 34.15 -12.34 -26.50
CA GLY A 235 35.16 -12.54 -25.45
C GLY A 235 35.18 -11.47 -24.35
N TYR A 236 34.30 -10.48 -24.38
CA TYR A 236 34.20 -9.41 -23.38
C TYR A 236 33.21 -9.78 -22.28
N ARG A 237 33.70 -10.29 -21.15
CA ARG A 237 32.83 -10.59 -19.99
C ARG A 237 33.30 -9.83 -18.76
N ARG A 238 32.63 -8.71 -18.45
CA ARG A 238 32.78 -8.05 -17.14
C ARG A 238 32.37 -9.06 -16.05
N PRO A 239 33.24 -9.40 -15.09
CA PRO A 239 32.92 -10.40 -14.08
C PRO A 239 31.90 -9.84 -13.07
N CYS A 240 30.90 -10.66 -12.72
CA CYS A 240 29.89 -10.33 -11.71
C CYS A 240 30.37 -10.61 -10.27
N ALA A 241 31.54 -11.21 -10.14
CA ALA A 241 32.21 -11.43 -8.88
C ALA A 241 33.71 -11.33 -9.07
N CYS A 242 34.41 -10.70 -8.14
CA CYS A 242 35.87 -10.58 -8.16
C CYS A 242 36.45 -10.77 -6.77
N ARG A 243 37.75 -11.06 -6.70
CA ARG A 243 38.52 -10.97 -5.46
C ARG A 243 39.38 -9.71 -5.52
N PRO A 244 39.47 -8.94 -4.43
CA PRO A 244 40.44 -7.85 -4.37
C PRO A 244 41.85 -8.38 -4.65
N GLN A 245 42.63 -7.64 -5.42
CA GLN A 245 44.05 -7.92 -5.60
C GLN A 245 44.81 -7.08 -4.55
N GLU A 246 45.61 -7.72 -3.69
CA GLU A 246 46.44 -7.01 -2.71
C GLU A 246 47.54 -6.23 -3.46
N GLU A 247 47.65 -4.92 -3.22
CA GLU A 247 48.89 -4.18 -3.50
C GLU A 247 49.84 -4.40 -2.32
N GLY A 248 50.88 -5.22 -2.53
CA GLY A 248 51.86 -5.55 -1.49
C GLY A 248 51.37 -6.67 -0.59
N GLY A 249 51.93 -7.86 -0.81
CA GLY A 249 51.50 -9.08 -0.14
C GLY A 249 51.58 -9.01 1.38
N GLU A 250 50.66 -9.77 1.98
CA GLU A 250 50.47 -10.06 3.41
C GLU A 250 49.33 -9.28 4.07
N GLY A 251 48.11 -9.72 3.73
CA GLY A 251 47.07 -9.95 4.72
C GLY A 251 45.88 -9.01 4.65
N GLY A 252 44.97 -9.20 3.68
CA GLY A 252 43.78 -8.37 3.50
C GLY A 252 42.56 -9.11 2.92
N SER A 253 41.58 -9.37 3.80
CA SER A 253 40.20 -9.87 3.57
C SER A 253 39.94 -10.85 2.40
N ASN A 254 39.78 -12.14 2.73
CA ASN A 254 39.49 -13.28 1.82
C ASN A 254 38.09 -13.29 1.14
N GLY A 255 37.39 -12.15 1.05
CA GLY A 255 36.00 -12.11 0.60
C GLY A 255 35.85 -11.97 -0.93
N VAL A 256 34.99 -12.78 -1.54
CA VAL A 256 34.53 -12.52 -2.92
C VAL A 256 33.57 -11.32 -2.91
N ILE A 257 33.82 -10.32 -3.74
CA ILE A 257 32.92 -9.18 -3.97
C ILE A 257 31.97 -9.56 -5.09
N HIS A 258 30.67 -9.52 -4.82
CA HIS A 258 29.61 -9.73 -5.81
C HIS A 258 29.02 -8.41 -6.25
N HIS A 259 28.81 -8.25 -7.56
CA HIS A 259 28.14 -7.10 -8.16
C HIS A 259 26.68 -7.45 -8.44
N LEU A 260 25.77 -6.62 -7.94
CA LEU A 260 24.33 -6.66 -8.18
C LEU A 260 23.87 -5.31 -8.74
N TYR A 261 22.70 -5.32 -9.37
CA TYR A 261 22.00 -4.11 -9.79
C TYR A 261 20.80 -3.88 -8.89
N VAL A 262 20.67 -2.69 -8.32
CA VAL A 262 19.51 -2.33 -7.49
C VAL A 262 18.86 -1.06 -7.98
N ARG A 263 17.53 -1.02 -7.93
CA ARG A 263 16.75 0.20 -8.10
C ARG A 263 15.69 0.33 -7.03
N GLU A 264 15.24 1.55 -6.82
CA GLU A 264 14.05 1.80 -6.02
C GLU A 264 12.80 1.42 -6.83
N ARG A 265 11.81 0.82 -6.17
CA ARG A 265 10.52 0.55 -6.77
C ARG A 265 9.93 1.82 -7.41
N PHE A 266 9.39 1.68 -8.61
CA PHE A 266 8.89 2.78 -9.45
C PHE A 266 9.94 3.73 -10.02
N THR A 267 11.23 3.40 -9.92
CA THR A 267 12.29 4.06 -10.68
C THR A 267 12.75 3.18 -11.82
N PHE A 268 13.32 3.79 -12.87
CA PHE A 268 13.77 3.07 -14.06
C PHE A 268 15.24 2.65 -14.00
N GLU A 269 16.08 3.47 -13.38
CA GLU A 269 17.53 3.32 -13.42
C GLU A 269 18.06 2.43 -12.31
N TYR A 270 18.93 1.49 -12.68
CA TYR A 270 19.66 0.66 -11.75
C TYR A 270 20.96 1.32 -11.30
N ARG A 271 21.30 1.11 -10.04
CA ARG A 271 22.60 1.44 -9.44
C ARG A 271 23.40 0.18 -9.23
N SER A 272 24.72 0.32 -9.27
CA SER A 272 25.63 -0.77 -8.90
C SER A 272 25.66 -0.94 -7.38
N LEU A 273 25.46 -2.16 -6.91
CA LEU A 273 25.54 -2.56 -5.52
C LEU A 273 26.62 -3.64 -5.39
N PHE A 274 27.52 -3.50 -4.43
CA PHE A 274 28.60 -4.46 -4.20
C PHE A 274 28.46 -5.10 -2.82
N LEU A 275 28.52 -6.43 -2.76
CA LEU A 275 28.45 -7.21 -1.52
C LEU A 275 29.71 -8.06 -1.35
N THR A 276 30.46 -7.84 -0.28
CA THR A 276 31.68 -8.60 0.02
C THR A 276 31.34 -9.78 0.92
N GLU A 277 31.81 -10.99 0.58
CA GLU A 277 31.64 -12.17 1.44
C GLU A 277 32.46 -12.06 2.74
N PRO A 278 31.91 -12.55 3.88
CA PRO A 278 30.54 -13.04 4.05
C PRO A 278 29.52 -11.90 4.19
N PHE A 279 28.42 -11.96 3.44
CA PHE A 279 27.30 -11.01 3.57
C PHE A 279 26.05 -11.68 4.15
N THR A 280 25.18 -10.85 4.74
CA THR A 280 23.87 -11.19 5.32
C THR A 280 22.81 -10.23 4.78
N VAL A 281 21.54 -10.48 5.08
CA VAL A 281 20.45 -9.52 4.81
C VAL A 281 20.72 -8.20 5.53
N ALA A 282 21.29 -8.24 6.74
CA ALA A 282 21.64 -7.04 7.49
C ALA A 282 22.70 -6.19 6.76
N THR A 283 23.76 -6.82 6.24
CA THR A 283 24.78 -6.10 5.47
C THR A 283 24.23 -5.60 4.15
N LEU A 284 23.35 -6.37 3.47
CA LEU A 284 22.65 -5.90 2.28
C LEU A 284 21.86 -4.62 2.55
N HIS A 285 21.08 -4.58 3.64
CA HIS A 285 20.30 -3.40 4.04
C HIS A 285 21.22 -2.22 4.36
N ALA A 286 22.32 -2.45 5.10
CA ALA A 286 23.29 -1.41 5.40
C ALA A 286 23.93 -0.82 4.13
N THR A 287 24.34 -1.67 3.18
CA THR A 287 24.90 -1.23 1.90
C THR A 287 23.87 -0.47 1.06
N LEU A 288 22.60 -0.88 1.07
CA LEU A 288 21.51 -0.17 0.39
C LEU A 288 21.29 1.22 0.98
N LEU A 289 21.21 1.33 2.31
CA LEU A 289 21.06 2.61 2.99
C LEU A 289 22.26 3.53 2.72
N ALA A 290 23.48 2.99 2.65
CA ALA A 290 24.67 3.75 2.27
C ALA A 290 24.65 4.19 0.80
N LEU A 291 24.20 3.32 -0.13
CA LEU A 291 24.14 3.59 -1.57
C LEU A 291 23.11 4.68 -1.92
N TYR A 292 21.97 4.68 -1.26
CA TYR A 292 20.97 5.74 -1.43
C TYR A 292 21.32 6.96 -0.58
N GLY A 293 21.95 6.80 0.58
CA GLY A 293 22.43 7.89 1.41
C GLY A 293 21.31 8.72 2.05
N SER A 294 21.67 9.71 2.85
CA SER A 294 20.73 10.59 3.54
C SER A 294 20.04 11.61 2.62
N GLU A 295 20.62 11.91 1.46
CA GLU A 295 20.05 12.89 0.52
C GLU A 295 19.08 12.27 -0.49
N HIS A 296 19.02 10.94 -0.59
CA HIS A 296 18.05 10.30 -1.46
C HIS A 296 16.63 10.68 -1.05
N ARG A 297 15.81 10.97 -2.04
CA ARG A 297 14.41 11.28 -1.85
C ARG A 297 13.60 10.19 -2.53
N PRO A 298 13.10 9.19 -1.76
CA PRO A 298 12.23 8.17 -2.30
C PRO A 298 11.09 8.75 -3.13
N VAL A 299 10.62 8.01 -4.12
CA VAL A 299 9.60 8.44 -5.10
C VAL A 299 8.35 9.00 -4.39
N TRP A 300 7.98 8.39 -3.26
CA TRP A 300 6.83 8.79 -2.47
C TRP A 300 7.00 10.11 -1.72
N THR A 301 8.21 10.60 -1.45
CA THR A 301 8.45 11.81 -0.61
C THR A 301 7.76 13.06 -1.13
N ARG A 302 7.59 13.19 -2.45
CA ARG A 302 6.88 14.33 -3.07
C ARG A 302 5.37 14.31 -2.85
N LYS A 303 4.80 13.12 -2.63
CA LYS A 303 3.35 12.87 -2.60
C LYS A 303 2.85 12.45 -1.21
N ARG A 304 3.74 11.94 -0.35
CA ARG A 304 3.50 11.57 1.04
C ARG A 304 4.46 12.31 1.97
N PRO A 305 4.12 13.52 2.45
CA PRO A 305 4.85 14.17 3.53
C PRO A 305 4.82 13.35 4.83
N SER A 306 5.83 13.55 5.68
CA SER A 306 6.04 12.86 6.96
C SER A 306 4.79 12.86 7.85
N TYR A 307 4.40 11.67 8.33
CA TYR A 307 3.20 11.47 9.15
C TYR A 307 3.44 11.62 10.67
N ARG A 308 4.70 11.81 11.11
CA ARG A 308 5.07 11.88 12.53
C ARG A 308 5.82 13.17 12.83
N LYS A 309 5.12 14.08 13.51
CA LYS A 309 5.27 14.45 14.93
C LYS A 309 4.60 15.82 15.05
N LYS A 310 3.51 15.88 15.80
CA LYS A 310 3.07 17.18 16.31
C LYS A 310 4.14 17.59 17.31
N SER A 311 4.90 18.62 17.00
CA SER A 311 5.76 19.27 17.98
C SER A 311 4.91 19.63 19.21
N PRO A 312 5.49 19.76 20.42
CA PRO A 312 4.76 20.13 21.62
C PRO A 312 3.92 21.43 21.48
N ASP A 313 4.29 22.28 20.51
CA ASP A 313 3.60 23.53 20.14
C ASP A 313 2.44 23.35 19.13
N GLY A 314 2.16 22.12 18.69
CA GLY A 314 1.10 21.83 17.73
C GLY A 314 1.50 21.95 16.26
N SER A 315 2.74 22.32 15.93
CA SER A 315 3.27 22.35 14.56
C SER A 315 3.62 20.95 14.06
N TRP A 316 3.57 20.73 12.74
CA TRP A 316 4.00 19.47 12.14
C TRP A 316 5.49 19.52 11.86
N ASP A 317 6.25 18.66 12.52
CA ASP A 317 7.67 18.52 12.24
C ASP A 317 7.84 17.77 10.91
N MET A 318 8.05 18.53 9.84
CA MET A 318 8.36 17.99 8.51
C MET A 318 9.78 17.43 8.42
N ALA A 319 10.57 17.52 9.51
CA ALA A 319 11.96 17.11 9.52
C ALA A 319 12.12 15.61 9.31
N TYR A 320 12.60 15.27 8.12
CA TYR A 320 13.44 14.11 7.80
C TYR A 320 13.05 12.80 8.50
N VAL A 321 12.03 12.13 7.98
CA VAL A 321 11.85 10.70 8.29
C VAL A 321 13.02 9.95 7.66
N PRO A 322 13.85 9.23 8.45
CA PRO A 322 14.92 8.42 7.88
C PRO A 322 14.29 7.34 7.01
N ILE A 323 14.82 7.20 5.79
CA ILE A 323 14.36 6.22 4.82
C ILE A 323 14.46 4.83 5.43
N LYS A 324 13.34 4.10 5.49
CA LYS A 324 13.32 2.73 5.98
C LYS A 324 13.16 1.77 4.80
N ILE A 325 13.92 0.68 4.81
CA ILE A 325 13.72 -0.41 3.85
C ILE A 325 12.52 -1.23 4.32
N HIS A 326 11.46 -1.28 3.51
CA HIS A 326 10.32 -2.16 3.73
C HIS A 326 10.61 -3.57 3.21
N LYS A 327 11.02 -3.68 1.94
CA LYS A 327 11.31 -4.96 1.29
C LYS A 327 12.43 -4.85 0.27
N VAL A 328 13.17 -5.95 0.11
CA VAL A 328 14.16 -6.15 -0.95
C VAL A 328 13.86 -7.50 -1.61
N TYR A 329 13.76 -7.52 -2.93
CA TYR A 329 13.34 -8.71 -3.68
C TYR A 329 13.88 -8.68 -5.12
N PRO A 330 13.89 -9.82 -5.83
CA PRO A 330 14.31 -9.88 -7.23
C PRO A 330 13.47 -8.96 -8.13
N ALA A 331 14.10 -8.25 -9.06
CA ALA A 331 13.37 -7.34 -9.93
C ALA A 331 12.38 -8.06 -10.86
N GLY A 332 11.42 -7.31 -11.39
CA GLY A 332 10.50 -7.76 -12.45
C GLY A 332 9.39 -8.71 -12.00
N ILE A 333 9.12 -8.74 -10.68
CA ILE A 333 7.86 -9.25 -10.14
C ILE A 333 6.77 -8.17 -10.21
N THR A 334 5.51 -8.58 -10.11
CA THR A 334 4.35 -7.67 -10.14
C THR A 334 4.24 -6.85 -8.85
N THR A 335 3.42 -5.79 -8.89
CA THR A 335 3.12 -4.99 -7.68
C THR A 335 2.40 -5.79 -6.60
N LYS A 336 1.50 -6.68 -7.01
CA LYS A 336 0.81 -7.57 -6.08
C LYS A 336 1.79 -8.49 -5.37
N GLU A 337 2.69 -9.13 -6.11
CA GLU A 337 3.70 -10.02 -5.52
C GLU A 337 4.64 -9.27 -4.57
N ALA A 338 5.08 -8.07 -4.94
CA ALA A 338 5.95 -7.27 -4.09
C ALA A 338 5.28 -6.85 -2.76
N LEU A 339 4.01 -6.47 -2.80
CA LEU A 339 3.28 -6.01 -1.62
C LEU A 339 2.78 -7.16 -0.74
N TYR A 340 2.15 -8.15 -1.35
CA TYR A 340 1.34 -9.17 -0.68
C TYR A 340 1.75 -10.60 -0.99
N GLY A 341 2.60 -10.80 -2.00
CA GLY A 341 3.08 -12.13 -2.35
C GLY A 341 3.96 -12.71 -1.24
N GLN A 342 3.82 -14.02 -1.02
CA GLN A 342 4.92 -14.81 -0.51
C GLN A 342 5.96 -14.85 -1.63
N ILE A 343 6.89 -13.91 -1.62
CA ILE A 343 8.02 -13.90 -2.56
C ILE A 343 8.98 -14.96 -2.06
N PRO A 344 9.16 -16.09 -2.78
CA PRO A 344 10.27 -16.99 -2.51
C PRO A 344 11.54 -16.14 -2.64
N ASP A 345 12.35 -16.07 -1.58
CA ASP A 345 13.56 -15.25 -1.53
C ASP A 345 13.36 -13.73 -1.37
N ALA A 346 12.28 -13.27 -0.73
CA ALA A 346 12.26 -11.89 -0.21
C ALA A 346 13.30 -11.71 0.91
N PHE A 347 14.30 -10.85 0.67
CA PHE A 347 15.37 -10.53 1.62
C PHE A 347 14.96 -9.42 2.62
N SER A 348 13.71 -9.45 3.05
CA SER A 348 13.08 -8.32 3.73
C SER A 348 13.26 -8.35 5.25
N VAL A 349 13.62 -9.50 5.82
CA VAL A 349 13.75 -9.69 7.28
C VAL A 349 15.22 -9.71 7.68
N VAL A 350 15.65 -8.69 8.41
CA VAL A 350 16.99 -8.60 9.00
C VAL A 350 17.14 -9.63 10.13
N GLY A 351 18.24 -10.40 10.13
CA GLY A 351 18.61 -11.26 11.26
C GLY A 351 18.08 -12.70 11.23
N ASN A 352 17.47 -13.14 10.13
CA ASN A 352 17.05 -14.54 9.98
C ASN A 352 18.11 -15.35 9.20
N ARG A 353 18.77 -16.32 9.86
CA ARG A 353 19.80 -17.18 9.23
C ARG A 353 19.31 -17.89 7.96
N THR A 354 18.04 -18.27 7.91
CA THR A 354 17.43 -18.90 6.73
C THR A 354 17.39 -17.92 5.55
N MET A 355 17.12 -16.65 5.82
CA MET A 355 17.11 -15.59 4.79
C MET A 355 18.53 -15.22 4.34
N ASP A 356 19.51 -15.23 5.24
CA ASP A 356 20.92 -15.05 4.85
C ASP A 356 21.40 -16.14 3.90
N GLN A 357 20.99 -17.40 4.15
CA GLN A 357 21.27 -18.52 3.25
C GLN A 357 20.54 -18.39 1.91
N ALA A 358 19.27 -17.97 1.92
CA ALA A 358 18.50 -17.71 0.71
C ALA A 358 19.14 -16.61 -0.14
N LEU A 359 19.56 -15.49 0.47
CA LEU A 359 20.27 -14.40 -0.20
C LEU A 359 21.56 -14.90 -0.85
N ARG A 360 22.41 -15.61 -0.11
CA ARG A 360 23.67 -16.16 -0.65
C ARG A 360 23.42 -17.13 -1.79
N ARG A 361 22.40 -17.98 -1.68
CA ARG A 361 22.00 -18.92 -2.74
C ARG A 361 21.56 -18.16 -3.99
N TRP A 362 20.68 -17.17 -3.82
CA TRP A 362 20.17 -16.37 -4.91
C TRP A 362 21.27 -15.59 -5.63
N VAL A 363 22.18 -14.92 -4.90
CA VAL A 363 23.31 -14.17 -5.48
C VAL A 363 24.22 -15.08 -6.30
N LYS A 364 24.49 -16.29 -5.82
CA LYS A 364 25.31 -17.28 -6.55
C LYS A 364 24.62 -17.82 -7.81
N GLN A 365 23.30 -17.99 -7.76
CA GLN A 365 22.50 -18.45 -8.90
C GLN A 365 22.24 -17.33 -9.94
N ASN A 366 22.29 -16.07 -9.50
CA ASN A 366 21.98 -14.89 -10.31
C ASN A 366 23.16 -13.90 -10.32
N PRO A 367 24.28 -14.25 -11.00
CA PRO A 367 25.42 -13.33 -11.12
C PRO A 367 24.99 -12.04 -11.84
N CYS A 368 25.36 -10.88 -11.30
CA CYS A 368 24.84 -9.57 -11.75
C CYS A 368 23.31 -9.51 -11.70
N GLY A 369 22.71 -10.13 -10.68
CA GLY A 369 21.28 -10.16 -10.48
C GLY A 369 20.70 -8.76 -10.24
N GLU A 370 19.47 -8.55 -10.69
CA GLU A 370 18.71 -7.33 -10.50
C GLU A 370 17.77 -7.49 -9.31
N ILE A 371 17.81 -6.53 -8.39
CA ILE A 371 16.91 -6.45 -7.24
C ILE A 371 16.19 -5.11 -7.23
N GLU A 372 15.02 -5.10 -6.60
CA GLU A 372 14.29 -3.90 -6.26
C GLU A 372 14.25 -3.72 -4.75
N VAL A 373 14.30 -2.45 -4.32
CA VAL A 373 14.07 -2.05 -2.94
C VAL A 373 12.83 -1.16 -2.86
N THR A 374 11.96 -1.46 -1.89
CA THR A 374 10.84 -0.59 -1.51
C THR A 374 11.20 0.13 -0.23
N PHE A 375 11.18 1.46 -0.29
CA PHE A 375 11.39 2.32 0.88
C PHE A 375 10.05 2.80 1.44
N VAL A 376 9.96 3.05 2.75
CA VAL A 376 8.82 3.68 3.43
C VAL A 376 9.24 4.76 4.42
#